data_AF-X0XYL2-F1
#
_entry.id   AF-X0XYL2-F1
#
_cell.length_a   1.000
_cell.length_b   1.000
_cell.length_c   1.000
_cell.angle_alpha   90.00
_cell.angle_beta   90.00
_cell.angle_gamma   90.00
#
_symmetry.space_group_name_H-M   'P 1'
#
loop_
_entity.id
_entity.type
_entity.pdbx_description
1 polymer ?
#
loop_
_entity_poly.entity_id
_entity_poly.type
_entity_poly.pdbx_seq_one_letter_code
_entity_poly.pdbx_strand_id
1 'polypeptide(L)'
;YIGSLPVFWMPLFTKYLLGSKEINEIIFPRFGYNDFTGWYVKTGYQFYMSSLLEGTFHFDYLSECGWGTGMDLSHQSKKTIGNLESYYIKEKDSKKERGMGRLRYWQALSNFSCLKLRLDYFTDKEFLEDYFPGISSEEREILPSFLSFNTWGENRNFRLIFQPKINPFPEEEWEEMLPRIKFSLLSQKIGKGSLYIQGTTKITNFKEEAKNLIDPSLDISHPFTLFNYLQFKPRIGWHLFYYPKEKEESKYSS
;
A
#
# COMPACT_ATOMS: atom_id res chain seq x y z
N TYR A 1 40.38 5.25 12.05
CA TYR A 1 41.78 5.46 11.65
C TYR A 1 41.94 4.99 10.21
N ILE A 2 42.65 5.74 9.37
CA ILE A 2 43.12 5.27 8.05
C ILE A 2 44.64 5.27 8.15
N GLY A 3 45.25 4.09 8.14
CA GLY A 3 46.66 3.93 8.50
C GLY A 3 46.92 4.43 9.93
N SER A 4 47.89 5.32 10.09
CA SER A 4 48.25 5.97 11.36
C SER A 4 47.45 7.24 11.68
N LEU A 5 46.54 7.67 10.80
CA LEU A 5 45.79 8.92 10.99
C LEU A 5 44.45 8.69 11.72
N PRO A 6 44.21 9.32 12.89
CA PRO A 6 42.88 9.39 13.48
C PRO A 6 42.00 10.35 12.66
N VAL A 7 41.19 9.80 11.75
CA VAL A 7 40.27 10.60 10.91
C VAL A 7 38.97 10.97 11.64
N PHE A 8 38.67 10.33 12.77
CA PHE A 8 37.45 10.57 13.55
C PHE A 8 37.69 10.28 15.03
N TRP A 9 37.34 11.23 15.90
CA TRP A 9 37.40 11.09 17.36
C TRP A 9 36.01 11.38 17.94
N MET A 10 35.41 10.39 18.62
CA MET A 10 34.10 10.52 19.27
C MET A 10 34.23 10.01 20.71
N PRO A 11 33.83 10.80 21.73
CA PRO A 11 34.24 10.54 23.11
C PRO A 11 33.63 9.30 23.77
N LEU A 12 32.56 8.70 23.24
CA LEU A 12 32.01 7.43 23.72
C LEU A 12 31.34 6.68 22.55
N PHE A 13 31.91 5.54 22.14
CA PHE A 13 31.31 4.62 21.17
C PHE A 13 31.08 3.27 21.86
N THR A 14 29.88 3.04 22.36
CA THR A 14 29.45 1.75 22.91
C THR A 14 28.79 0.93 21.80
N LYS A 15 29.58 0.11 21.10
CA LYS A 15 29.04 -0.92 20.22
C LYS A 15 28.90 -2.21 21.02
N TYR A 16 27.68 -2.51 21.46
CA TYR A 16 27.37 -3.75 22.17
C TYR A 16 27.34 -4.91 21.16
N LEU A 17 28.46 -5.63 21.03
CA LEU A 17 28.51 -6.92 20.35
C LEU A 17 27.93 -8.01 21.27
N LEU A 18 26.62 -7.96 21.55
CA LEU A 18 25.91 -9.05 22.20
C LEU A 18 24.50 -9.16 21.62
N GLY A 19 24.11 -10.39 21.29
CA GLY A 19 22.98 -10.71 20.43
C GLY A 19 21.63 -10.10 20.80
N SER A 20 20.84 -9.87 19.75
CA SER A 20 19.36 -9.82 19.78
C SER A 20 18.74 -9.02 20.93
N LYS A 21 19.26 -7.82 21.21
CA LYS A 21 18.55 -6.88 22.08
C LYS A 21 18.16 -5.66 21.28
N GLU A 22 16.89 -5.31 21.43
CA GLU A 22 16.26 -4.04 21.06
C GLU A 22 16.96 -2.91 21.81
N ILE A 23 18.02 -2.35 21.23
CA ILE A 23 18.82 -1.29 21.83
C ILE A 23 18.67 -0.04 20.98
N ASN A 24 18.32 1.08 21.62
CA ASN A 24 18.27 2.35 20.93
C ASN A 24 19.70 2.80 20.59
N GLU A 25 19.96 3.11 19.32
CA GLU A 25 21.30 3.43 18.84
C GLU A 25 21.30 4.53 17.78
N ILE A 26 22.42 5.25 17.74
CA ILE A 26 22.70 6.22 16.68
C ILE A 26 23.22 5.44 15.48
N ILE A 27 22.57 5.63 14.33
CA ILE A 27 22.97 5.03 13.06
C ILE A 27 24.29 5.68 12.63
N PHE A 28 25.28 4.85 12.26
CA PHE A 28 26.57 5.38 11.82
C PHE A 28 26.39 6.23 10.55
N PRO A 29 26.95 7.46 10.51
CA PRO A 29 26.75 8.36 9.39
C PRO A 29 27.27 7.76 8.08
N ARG A 30 26.45 7.84 7.04
CA ARG A 30 26.79 7.41 5.68
C ARG A 30 27.12 8.64 4.84
N PHE A 31 28.31 8.64 4.28
CA PHE A 31 28.81 9.68 3.40
C PHE A 31 28.69 9.23 1.96
N GLY A 32 28.40 10.15 1.04
CA GLY A 32 28.40 9.86 -0.39
C GLY A 32 28.19 11.10 -1.23
N TYR A 33 28.00 10.90 -2.52
CA TYR A 33 27.79 11.95 -3.50
C TYR A 33 26.81 11.48 -4.57
N ASN A 34 25.90 12.35 -5.01
CA ASN A 34 25.17 12.18 -6.27
C ASN A 34 24.89 13.55 -6.91
N ASP A 35 24.53 13.56 -8.19
CA ASP A 35 24.42 14.82 -8.96
C ASP A 35 23.25 15.72 -8.50
N PHE A 36 22.22 15.16 -7.88
CA PHE A 36 21.04 15.92 -7.43
C PHE A 36 21.24 16.55 -6.04
N THR A 37 21.80 15.79 -5.09
CA THR A 37 21.97 16.18 -3.67
C THR A 37 23.37 16.73 -3.35
N GLY A 38 24.31 16.58 -4.30
CA GLY A 38 25.74 16.81 -4.10
C GLY A 38 26.35 15.83 -3.12
N TRP A 39 27.31 16.29 -2.32
CA TRP A 39 27.80 15.47 -1.20
C TRP A 39 26.75 15.42 -0.10
N TYR A 40 26.63 14.27 0.55
CA TYR A 40 25.66 14.07 1.61
C TYR A 40 26.23 13.34 2.82
N VAL A 41 25.60 13.58 3.95
CA VAL A 41 25.79 12.83 5.20
C VAL A 41 24.40 12.42 5.70
N LYS A 42 24.12 11.12 5.66
CA LYS A 42 22.87 10.55 6.16
C LYS A 42 23.09 9.89 7.50
N THR A 43 22.30 10.22 8.51
CA THR A 43 22.38 9.61 9.84
C THR A 43 20.99 9.50 10.45
N GLY A 44 20.89 8.85 11.60
CA GLY A 44 19.61 8.67 12.26
C GLY A 44 19.73 8.12 13.67
N TYR A 45 18.58 7.94 14.29
CA TYR A 45 18.45 7.34 15.61
C TYR A 45 17.39 6.24 15.55
N GLN A 46 17.82 5.00 15.73
CA GLN A 46 16.95 3.86 15.85
C GLN A 46 16.50 3.71 17.30
N PHE A 47 15.21 3.50 17.50
CA PHE A 47 14.62 3.32 18.82
C PHE A 47 13.61 2.18 18.82
N TYR A 48 13.52 1.53 19.97
CA TYR A 48 12.56 0.46 20.25
C TYR A 48 11.63 0.94 21.35
N MET A 49 10.34 1.06 21.02
CA MET A 49 9.33 1.42 22.01
C MET A 49 8.75 0.17 22.70
N SER A 50 8.74 -0.96 22.00
CA SER A 50 8.43 -2.29 22.53
C SER A 50 8.98 -3.36 21.59
N SER A 51 8.89 -4.64 21.98
CA SER A 51 9.28 -5.76 21.12
C SER A 51 8.43 -5.95 19.87
N LEU A 52 7.33 -5.21 19.76
CA LEU A 52 6.44 -5.22 18.60
C LEU A 52 6.52 -3.92 17.82
N LEU A 53 7.20 -2.88 18.32
CA LEU A 53 7.19 -1.53 17.74
C LEU A 53 8.57 -0.88 17.83
N GLU A 54 9.18 -0.71 16.67
CA GLU A 54 10.46 -0.05 16.46
C GLU A 54 10.28 1.16 15.53
N GLY A 55 11.25 2.06 15.57
CA GLY A 55 11.27 3.22 14.71
C GLY A 55 12.67 3.75 14.45
N THR A 56 12.77 4.60 13.44
CA THR A 56 14.00 5.29 13.07
C THR A 56 13.68 6.73 12.76
N PHE A 57 14.38 7.66 13.41
CA PHE A 57 14.42 9.05 12.97
C PHE A 57 15.59 9.24 12.02
N HIS A 58 15.34 9.88 10.88
CA HIS A 58 16.35 10.23 9.89
C HIS A 58 16.72 11.70 10.01
N PHE A 59 18.01 11.99 9.92
CA PHE A 59 18.57 13.33 9.91
C PHE A 59 19.69 13.39 8.88
N ASP A 60 19.37 13.95 7.73
CA ASP A 60 20.23 13.96 6.56
C ASP A 60 20.67 15.38 6.24
N TYR A 61 21.95 15.56 5.94
CA TYR A 61 22.46 16.77 5.33
C TYR A 61 22.82 16.50 3.87
N LEU A 62 22.19 17.24 2.97
CA LEU A 62 22.41 17.21 1.53
C LEU A 62 23.00 18.56 1.13
N SER A 63 24.18 18.59 0.50
CA SER A 63 24.90 19.85 0.27
C SER A 63 24.16 20.84 -0.63
N GLU A 64 23.50 20.34 -1.68
CA GLU A 64 22.74 21.14 -2.65
C GLU A 64 21.29 21.35 -2.20
N CYS A 65 20.70 20.40 -1.46
CA CYS A 65 19.29 20.48 -1.06
C CYS A 65 19.06 21.02 0.37
N GLY A 66 20.02 20.88 1.29
CA GLY A 66 19.87 21.26 2.70
C GLY A 66 19.52 20.08 3.63
N TRP A 67 18.82 20.37 4.73
CA TRP A 67 18.48 19.39 5.76
C TRP A 67 17.21 18.60 5.40
N GLY A 68 17.33 17.28 5.36
CA GLY A 68 16.21 16.34 5.25
C GLY A 68 15.97 15.62 6.57
N THR A 69 14.71 15.39 6.91
CA THR A 69 14.31 14.69 8.13
C THR A 69 13.20 13.70 7.85
N GLY A 70 13.20 12.58 8.54
CA GLY A 70 12.18 11.56 8.35
C GLY A 70 11.92 10.73 9.60
N MET A 71 10.85 9.97 9.56
CA MET A 71 10.53 8.99 10.59
C MET A 71 9.93 7.74 9.95
N ASP A 72 10.52 6.60 10.29
CA ASP A 72 9.99 5.29 9.96
C ASP A 72 9.52 4.61 11.24
N LEU A 73 8.36 3.95 11.20
CA LEU A 73 7.84 3.12 12.27
C LEU A 73 7.43 1.76 11.71
N SER A 74 7.78 0.70 12.43
CA SER A 74 7.40 -0.68 12.11
C SER A 74 6.73 -1.31 13.33
N HIS A 75 5.49 -1.76 13.15
CA HIS A 75 4.71 -2.48 14.14
C HIS A 75 4.40 -3.88 13.63
N GLN A 76 4.82 -4.92 14.34
CA GLN A 76 4.57 -6.30 13.95
C GLN A 76 4.08 -7.13 15.12
N SER A 77 2.88 -7.72 14.95
CA SER A 77 2.27 -8.65 15.90
C SER A 77 1.58 -9.79 15.15
N LYS A 78 1.04 -10.78 15.86
CA LYS A 78 0.32 -11.91 15.25
C LYS A 78 -0.91 -11.51 14.43
N LYS A 79 -1.58 -10.40 14.79
CA LYS A 79 -2.84 -9.96 14.16
C LYS A 79 -2.71 -8.64 13.42
N THR A 80 -1.62 -7.91 13.60
CA THR A 80 -1.47 -6.55 13.08
C THR A 80 -0.06 -6.36 12.56
N ILE A 81 0.04 -5.81 11.36
CA ILE A 81 1.30 -5.37 10.74
C ILE A 81 1.08 -3.92 10.28
N GLY A 82 1.97 -3.01 10.66
CA GLY A 82 1.85 -1.60 10.33
C GLY A 82 3.22 -0.98 10.07
N ASN A 83 3.38 -0.32 8.93
CA ASN A 83 4.59 0.42 8.57
C ASN A 83 4.21 1.86 8.25
N LEU A 84 4.94 2.81 8.81
CA LEU A 84 4.92 4.22 8.42
C LEU A 84 6.31 4.58 7.93
N GLU A 85 6.39 5.21 6.77
CA GLU A 85 7.60 5.85 6.26
C GLU A 85 7.26 7.31 5.99
N SER A 86 8.11 8.23 6.42
CA SER A 86 7.90 9.65 6.18
C SER A 86 9.23 10.35 6.01
N TYR A 87 9.26 11.30 5.07
CA TYR A 87 10.43 12.13 4.83
C TYR A 87 10.00 13.50 4.37
N TYR A 88 10.70 14.52 4.83
CA TYR A 88 10.44 15.92 4.51
C TYR A 88 11.77 16.65 4.35
N ILE A 89 11.83 17.53 3.36
CA ILE A 89 12.94 18.43 3.12
C ILE A 89 12.43 19.77 2.63
N LYS A 90 13.09 20.82 3.13
CA LYS A 90 12.94 22.17 2.62
C LYS A 90 14.21 22.55 1.87
N GLU A 91 14.11 22.63 0.55
CA GLU A 91 15.25 22.91 -0.32
C GLU A 91 15.88 24.27 -0.02
N LYS A 92 17.20 24.30 0.20
CA LYS A 92 17.93 25.50 0.61
C LYS A 92 17.84 26.62 -0.42
N ASP A 93 18.00 26.31 -1.70
CA ASP A 93 18.11 27.31 -2.77
C ASP A 93 16.76 27.65 -3.39
N SER A 94 15.96 26.63 -3.75
CA SER A 94 14.64 26.82 -4.36
C SER A 94 13.54 27.22 -3.36
N LYS A 95 13.79 26.99 -2.05
CA LYS A 95 12.79 27.09 -0.97
C LYS A 95 11.58 26.18 -1.11
N LYS A 96 11.59 25.23 -2.05
CA LYS A 96 10.51 24.24 -2.22
C LYS A 96 10.49 23.29 -1.04
N GLU A 97 9.29 22.96 -0.60
CA GLU A 97 9.05 21.95 0.42
C GLU A 97 8.59 20.67 -0.27
N ARG A 98 9.33 19.59 -0.06
CA ARG A 98 9.08 18.29 -0.69
C ARG A 98 9.02 17.23 0.39
N GLY A 99 8.20 16.21 0.17
CA GLY A 99 8.04 15.16 1.15
C GLY A 99 7.20 13.98 0.69
N MET A 100 7.25 12.93 1.50
CA MET A 100 6.44 11.75 1.35
C MET A 100 5.88 11.27 2.68
N GLY A 101 4.75 10.57 2.60
CA GLY A 101 4.21 9.76 3.69
C GLY A 101 3.61 8.48 3.13
N ARG A 102 4.10 7.33 3.58
CA ARG A 102 3.56 6.01 3.26
C ARG A 102 3.11 5.33 4.53
N LEU A 103 1.82 5.02 4.63
CA LEU A 103 1.24 4.23 5.70
C LEU A 103 0.67 2.93 5.12
N ARG A 104 1.16 1.81 5.63
CA ARG A 104 0.72 0.47 5.27
C ARG A 104 0.24 -0.20 6.54
N TYR A 105 -1.02 -0.59 6.60
CA TYR A 105 -1.58 -1.23 7.79
C TYR A 105 -2.44 -2.42 7.40
N TRP A 106 -2.23 -3.53 8.09
CA TRP A 106 -3.00 -4.75 7.96
C TRP A 106 -3.41 -5.24 9.34
N GLN A 107 -4.67 -5.60 9.49
CA GLN A 107 -5.19 -6.15 10.74
C GLN A 107 -6.17 -7.29 10.48
N ALA A 108 -5.92 -8.45 11.09
CA ALA A 108 -6.91 -9.50 11.26
C ALA A 108 -7.90 -9.10 12.35
N LEU A 109 -9.16 -8.89 11.97
CA LEU A 109 -10.25 -8.57 12.89
C LEU A 109 -10.83 -9.87 13.49
N SER A 110 -10.89 -10.93 12.68
CA SER A 110 -11.21 -12.29 13.09
C SER A 110 -10.45 -13.30 12.23
N ASN A 111 -10.72 -14.60 12.39
CA ASN A 111 -10.17 -15.65 11.50
C ASN A 111 -10.72 -15.58 10.06
N PHE A 112 -11.77 -14.79 9.86
CA PHE A 112 -12.52 -14.70 8.61
C PHE A 112 -12.64 -13.27 8.08
N SER A 113 -12.02 -12.28 8.73
CA SER A 113 -12.06 -10.90 8.27
C SER A 113 -10.77 -10.14 8.53
N CYS A 114 -10.43 -9.24 7.60
CA CYS A 114 -9.28 -8.36 7.74
C CYS A 114 -9.57 -6.95 7.21
N LEU A 115 -8.85 -6.00 7.77
CA LEU A 115 -8.75 -4.62 7.33
C LEU A 115 -7.37 -4.42 6.69
N LYS A 116 -7.32 -3.73 5.55
CA LYS A 116 -6.06 -3.27 4.95
C LYS A 116 -6.18 -1.79 4.61
N LEU A 117 -5.16 -1.02 4.93
CA LEU A 117 -5.02 0.38 4.59
C LEU A 117 -3.66 0.58 3.90
N ARG A 118 -3.70 1.33 2.80
CA ARG A 118 -2.53 1.88 2.13
C ARG A 118 -2.81 3.36 1.90
N LEU A 119 -1.97 4.23 2.44
CA LEU A 119 -2.00 5.65 2.14
C LEU A 119 -0.60 6.04 1.71
N ASP A 120 -0.48 6.42 0.45
CA ASP A 120 0.77 6.85 -0.15
C ASP A 120 0.53 8.30 -0.59
N TYR A 121 1.27 9.24 0.00
CA TYR A 121 1.24 10.67 -0.31
C TYR A 121 2.63 11.14 -0.70
N PHE A 122 2.71 11.89 -1.78
CA PHE A 122 3.94 12.47 -2.30
C PHE A 122 3.67 13.90 -2.75
N THR A 123 4.66 14.78 -2.58
CA THR A 123 4.59 16.13 -3.14
C THR A 123 4.71 16.14 -4.66
N ASP A 124 5.45 15.19 -5.22
CA ASP A 124 5.74 15.05 -6.64
C ASP A 124 6.19 13.60 -6.96
N LYS A 125 6.18 13.23 -8.24
CA LYS A 125 6.46 11.84 -8.67
C LYS A 125 7.96 11.50 -8.68
N GLU A 126 8.82 12.51 -8.80
CA GLU A 126 10.28 12.38 -8.87
C GLU A 126 10.92 12.25 -7.47
N PHE A 127 10.18 12.52 -6.40
CA PHE A 127 10.69 12.59 -5.03
C PHE A 127 11.60 11.42 -4.63
N LEU A 128 11.18 10.20 -4.93
CA LEU A 128 11.93 9.00 -4.58
C LEU A 128 13.20 8.82 -5.42
N GLU A 129 13.15 9.22 -6.69
CA GLU A 129 14.30 9.16 -7.59
C GLU A 129 15.38 10.16 -7.15
N ASP A 130 14.96 11.38 -6.79
CA ASP A 130 15.83 12.48 -6.38
C ASP A 130 16.55 12.23 -5.04
N TYR A 131 15.80 11.81 -4.02
CA TYR A 131 16.35 11.71 -2.65
C TYR A 131 16.79 10.29 -2.25
N PHE A 132 16.29 9.27 -2.96
CA PHE A 132 16.55 7.86 -2.69
C PHE A 132 16.98 7.08 -3.95
N PRO A 133 18.00 7.52 -4.71
CA PRO A 133 18.37 6.89 -5.98
C PRO A 133 18.84 5.43 -5.87
N GLY A 134 19.12 4.95 -4.65
CA GLY A 134 19.53 3.58 -4.37
C GLY A 134 18.37 2.57 -4.21
N ILE A 135 17.11 3.02 -4.17
CA ILE A 135 15.97 2.10 -4.06
C ILE A 135 15.59 1.51 -5.41
N SER A 136 15.06 0.28 -5.38
CA SER A 136 14.64 -0.47 -6.56
C SER A 136 13.51 0.23 -7.32
N SER A 137 13.34 -0.09 -8.61
CA SER A 137 12.26 0.48 -9.43
C SER A 137 10.88 0.12 -8.85
N GLU A 138 10.74 -1.06 -8.28
CA GLU A 138 9.53 -1.52 -7.62
C GLU A 138 9.21 -0.71 -6.35
N GLU A 139 10.22 -0.29 -5.59
CA GLU A 139 10.04 0.56 -4.40
C GLU A 139 9.70 2.02 -4.75
N ARG A 140 10.06 2.47 -5.97
CA ARG A 140 9.72 3.80 -6.48
C ARG A 140 8.28 3.90 -6.98
N GLU A 141 7.66 2.77 -7.31
CA GLU A 141 6.29 2.74 -7.79
C GLU A 141 5.36 3.37 -6.75
N ILE A 142 4.68 4.44 -7.15
CA ILE A 142 3.60 5.04 -6.38
C ILE A 142 2.39 4.15 -6.65
N LEU A 143 1.75 3.65 -5.61
CA LEU A 143 0.60 2.75 -5.75
C LEU A 143 -0.68 3.47 -5.29
N PRO A 144 -1.86 3.06 -5.79
CA PRO A 144 -3.11 3.68 -5.37
C PRO A 144 -3.34 3.48 -3.88
N SER A 145 -3.76 4.57 -3.23
CA SER A 145 -4.17 4.56 -1.83
C SER A 145 -5.54 3.91 -1.70
N PHE A 146 -5.74 3.06 -0.69
CA PHE A 146 -7.02 2.42 -0.46
C PHE A 146 -7.23 2.01 1.00
N LEU A 147 -8.50 1.94 1.39
CA LEU A 147 -8.98 1.23 2.57
C LEU A 147 -9.84 0.05 2.09
N SER A 148 -9.50 -1.15 2.53
CA SER A 148 -10.26 -2.35 2.19
C SER A 148 -10.65 -3.15 3.42
N PHE A 149 -11.91 -3.57 3.45
CA PHE A 149 -12.42 -4.55 4.39
C PHE A 149 -12.81 -5.81 3.61
N ASN A 150 -12.24 -6.94 4.03
CA ASN A 150 -12.52 -8.23 3.41
C ASN A 150 -13.04 -9.18 4.47
N THR A 151 -14.11 -9.91 4.15
CA THR A 151 -14.59 -11.04 4.95
C THR A 151 -14.89 -12.23 4.06
N TRP A 152 -14.56 -13.43 4.53
CA TRP A 152 -14.74 -14.69 3.81
C TRP A 152 -15.47 -15.69 4.69
N GLY A 153 -16.45 -16.40 4.12
CA GLY A 153 -17.05 -17.58 4.71
C GLY A 153 -16.61 -18.82 3.94
N GLU A 154 -17.19 -19.98 4.28
CA GLU A 154 -16.88 -21.24 3.60
C GLU A 154 -17.17 -21.19 2.09
N ASN A 155 -18.16 -20.39 1.70
CA ASN A 155 -18.74 -20.47 0.37
C ASN A 155 -19.16 -19.10 -0.20
N ARG A 156 -18.81 -18.01 0.49
CA ARG A 156 -19.16 -16.63 0.15
C ARG A 156 -18.02 -15.70 0.57
N ASN A 157 -17.71 -14.72 -0.26
CA ASN A 157 -16.74 -13.67 0.04
C ASN A 157 -17.37 -12.30 -0.13
N PHE A 158 -17.01 -11.37 0.74
CA PHE A 158 -17.39 -9.97 0.64
C PHE A 158 -16.15 -9.08 0.75
N ARG A 159 -16.07 -8.09 -0.13
CA ARG A 159 -14.98 -7.11 -0.18
C ARG A 159 -15.56 -5.72 -0.39
N LEU A 160 -15.21 -4.81 0.49
CA LEU A 160 -15.49 -3.38 0.40
C LEU A 160 -14.15 -2.66 0.24
N ILE A 161 -14.04 -1.78 -0.75
CA ILE A 161 -12.83 -0.99 -1.02
C ILE A 161 -13.23 0.47 -1.23
N PHE A 162 -12.51 1.37 -0.59
CA PHE A 162 -12.47 2.79 -0.88
C PHE A 162 -11.10 3.11 -1.45
N GLN A 163 -11.03 3.64 -2.66
CA GLN A 163 -9.78 3.99 -3.34
C GLN A 163 -9.82 5.47 -3.74
N PRO A 164 -9.48 6.39 -2.82
CA PRO A 164 -9.38 7.81 -3.13
C PRO A 164 -8.16 8.09 -4.01
N LYS A 165 -8.26 9.11 -4.86
CA LYS A 165 -7.11 9.66 -5.60
C LYS A 165 -6.41 10.69 -4.72
N ILE A 166 -5.33 10.26 -4.05
CA ILE A 166 -4.55 11.11 -3.14
C ILE A 166 -3.47 11.88 -3.88
N ASN A 167 -2.73 11.19 -4.75
CA ASN A 167 -1.73 11.81 -5.61
C ASN A 167 -2.36 12.13 -6.97
N PRO A 168 -2.07 13.30 -7.57
CA PRO A 168 -2.55 13.64 -8.91
C PRO A 168 -1.86 12.83 -10.01
N PHE A 169 -0.76 12.15 -9.69
CA PHE A 169 0.03 11.32 -10.60
C PHE A 169 0.00 9.84 -10.18
N PRO A 170 0.07 8.91 -11.14
CA PRO A 170 -0.06 9.11 -12.58
C PRO A 170 -1.50 9.50 -12.94
N GLU A 171 -1.66 10.50 -13.82
CA GLU A 171 -2.99 11.08 -14.14
C GLU A 171 -3.93 10.06 -14.80
N GLU A 172 -3.38 9.12 -15.57
CA GLU A 172 -4.13 8.20 -16.43
C GLU A 172 -4.32 6.78 -15.84
N GLU A 173 -3.64 6.43 -14.75
CA GLU A 173 -3.57 5.02 -14.31
C GLU A 173 -4.65 4.64 -13.30
N TRP A 174 -5.14 5.57 -12.47
CA TRP A 174 -6.05 5.23 -11.37
C TRP A 174 -7.30 6.08 -11.35
N GLU A 175 -8.43 5.42 -11.59
CA GLU A 175 -9.75 5.99 -11.36
C GLU A 175 -10.09 6.01 -9.86
N GLU A 176 -10.68 7.12 -9.40
CA GLU A 176 -11.18 7.25 -8.03
C GLU A 176 -12.46 6.42 -7.84
N MET A 177 -12.45 5.49 -6.88
CA MET A 177 -13.56 4.55 -6.64
C MET A 177 -14.03 4.56 -5.20
N LEU A 178 -15.22 5.13 -4.95
CA LEU A 178 -15.73 5.42 -3.61
C LEU A 178 -17.25 5.19 -3.50
N PRO A 179 -17.73 3.99 -3.10
CA PRO A 179 -17.01 2.75 -2.83
C PRO A 179 -17.05 1.76 -4.01
N ARG A 180 -16.22 0.73 -3.91
CA ARG A 180 -16.35 -0.53 -4.67
C ARG A 180 -16.71 -1.68 -3.72
N ILE A 181 -17.83 -2.32 -4.00
CA ILE A 181 -18.36 -3.47 -3.27
C ILE A 181 -18.32 -4.69 -4.17
N LYS A 182 -17.80 -5.81 -3.67
CA LYS A 182 -17.79 -7.10 -4.36
C LYS A 182 -18.32 -8.18 -3.43
N PHE A 183 -19.40 -8.82 -3.85
CA PHE A 183 -19.89 -10.07 -3.27
C PHE A 183 -19.57 -11.23 -4.22
N SER A 184 -19.14 -12.37 -3.69
CA SER A 184 -18.82 -13.54 -4.50
C SER A 184 -19.37 -14.79 -3.83
N LEU A 185 -20.20 -15.54 -4.56
CA LEU A 185 -20.66 -16.87 -4.19
C LEU A 185 -19.73 -17.89 -4.82
N LEU A 186 -19.00 -18.63 -3.98
CA LEU A 186 -18.16 -19.74 -4.45
C LEU A 186 -19.04 -20.90 -4.91
N SER A 187 -18.48 -21.75 -5.78
CA SER A 187 -19.17 -22.90 -6.37
C SER A 187 -19.80 -23.79 -5.29
N GLN A 188 -21.12 -23.85 -5.26
CA GLN A 188 -21.90 -24.64 -4.32
C GLN A 188 -22.84 -25.59 -5.03
N LYS A 189 -22.99 -26.80 -4.49
CA LYS A 189 -23.92 -27.81 -5.01
C LYS A 189 -25.37 -27.38 -4.74
N ILE A 190 -26.22 -27.50 -5.75
CA ILE A 190 -27.65 -27.18 -5.65
C ILE A 190 -28.42 -28.45 -5.29
N GLY A 191 -28.96 -28.51 -4.08
CA GLY A 191 -29.74 -29.66 -3.60
C GLY A 191 -28.95 -30.97 -3.63
N LYS A 192 -29.61 -32.08 -3.99
CA LYS A 192 -29.01 -33.42 -4.02
C LYS A 192 -28.36 -33.78 -5.38
N GLY A 193 -28.69 -33.07 -6.45
CA GLY A 193 -28.21 -33.34 -7.81
C GLY A 193 -26.79 -32.83 -8.07
N SER A 194 -26.20 -33.13 -9.23
CA SER A 194 -24.83 -32.73 -9.60
C SER A 194 -24.71 -31.33 -10.22
N LEU A 195 -25.66 -30.43 -9.93
CA LEU A 195 -25.59 -29.04 -10.38
C LEU A 195 -24.84 -28.18 -9.36
N TYR A 196 -24.04 -27.25 -9.85
CA TYR A 196 -23.30 -26.29 -9.05
C TYR A 196 -23.60 -24.87 -9.50
N ILE A 197 -23.73 -23.96 -8.55
CA ILE A 197 -23.95 -22.52 -8.78
C ILE A 197 -22.78 -21.71 -8.22
N GLN A 198 -22.35 -20.70 -8.95
CA GLN A 198 -21.39 -19.69 -8.50
C GLN A 198 -21.79 -18.34 -9.09
N GLY A 199 -21.32 -17.25 -8.48
CA GLY A 199 -21.64 -15.93 -9.01
C GLY A 199 -20.84 -14.83 -8.34
N THR A 200 -20.87 -13.65 -8.94
CA THR A 200 -20.24 -12.45 -8.41
C THR A 200 -21.13 -11.25 -8.68
N THR A 201 -21.29 -10.38 -7.71
CA THR A 201 -21.91 -9.07 -7.91
C THR A 201 -20.91 -8.01 -7.52
N LYS A 202 -20.60 -7.11 -8.46
CA LYS A 202 -19.75 -5.95 -8.22
C LYS A 202 -20.57 -4.68 -8.37
N ILE A 203 -20.45 -3.78 -7.40
CA ILE A 203 -21.05 -2.44 -7.43
C ILE A 203 -19.88 -1.48 -7.28
N THR A 204 -19.68 -0.60 -8.26
CA THR A 204 -18.60 0.40 -8.23
C THR A 204 -19.19 1.78 -8.48
N ASN A 205 -18.90 2.73 -7.60
CA ASN A 205 -19.07 4.15 -7.86
C ASN A 205 -17.73 4.72 -8.32
N PHE A 206 -17.70 5.29 -9.52
CA PHE A 206 -16.56 6.00 -10.09
C PHE A 206 -16.83 7.50 -9.96
N LYS A 207 -16.00 8.19 -9.17
CA LYS A 207 -16.27 9.59 -8.79
C LYS A 207 -15.93 10.57 -9.90
N GLU A 208 -14.80 10.38 -10.60
CA GLU A 208 -14.39 11.26 -11.70
C GLU A 208 -15.36 11.19 -12.90
N GLU A 209 -15.93 10.02 -13.16
CA GLU A 209 -16.86 9.85 -14.28
C GLU A 209 -18.33 10.11 -13.92
N ALA A 210 -18.65 10.36 -12.64
CA ALA A 210 -20.03 10.41 -12.14
C ALA A 210 -20.85 9.18 -12.58
N LYS A 211 -20.21 8.00 -12.57
CA LYS A 211 -20.79 6.75 -13.07
C LYS A 211 -20.89 5.73 -11.95
N ASN A 212 -22.06 5.11 -11.86
CA ASN A 212 -22.28 3.91 -11.08
C ASN A 212 -22.31 2.70 -12.02
N LEU A 213 -21.70 1.60 -11.61
CA LEU A 213 -21.72 0.32 -12.33
C LEU A 213 -22.17 -0.79 -11.40
N ILE A 214 -23.19 -1.52 -11.82
CA ILE A 214 -23.62 -2.79 -11.24
C ILE A 214 -23.34 -3.90 -12.25
N ASP A 215 -22.51 -4.85 -11.85
CA ASP A 215 -21.94 -5.90 -12.70
C ASP A 215 -22.15 -7.27 -12.01
N PRO A 216 -23.35 -7.88 -12.18
CA PRO A 216 -23.62 -9.23 -11.70
C PRO A 216 -23.30 -10.29 -12.76
N SER A 217 -22.70 -11.39 -12.30
CA SER A 217 -22.46 -12.60 -13.06
C SER A 217 -22.90 -13.83 -12.27
N LEU A 218 -23.44 -14.81 -12.99
CA LEU A 218 -23.93 -16.07 -12.44
C LEU A 218 -23.59 -17.21 -13.38
N ASP A 219 -23.12 -18.32 -12.83
CA ASP A 219 -22.88 -19.54 -13.59
C ASP A 219 -23.50 -20.76 -12.93
N ILE A 220 -23.99 -21.66 -13.78
CA ILE A 220 -24.46 -22.99 -13.40
C ILE A 220 -23.61 -24.01 -14.15
N SER A 221 -23.13 -25.03 -13.46
CA SER A 221 -22.31 -26.09 -14.05
C SER A 221 -22.74 -27.48 -13.59
N HIS A 222 -22.48 -28.49 -14.42
CA HIS A 222 -22.84 -29.88 -14.15
C HIS A 222 -21.64 -30.80 -14.41
N PRO A 223 -20.71 -30.97 -13.45
CA PRO A 223 -19.59 -31.89 -13.63
C PRO A 223 -20.08 -33.34 -13.67
N PHE A 224 -19.60 -34.10 -14.65
CA PHE A 224 -19.83 -35.53 -14.78
C PHE A 224 -18.59 -36.22 -15.36
N THR A 225 -18.45 -37.52 -15.09
CA THR A 225 -17.36 -38.34 -15.62
C THR A 225 -17.93 -39.34 -16.62
N LEU A 226 -17.38 -39.37 -17.83
CA LEU A 226 -17.71 -40.34 -18.87
C LEU A 226 -16.65 -41.43 -18.90
N PHE A 227 -17.10 -42.69 -19.00
CA PHE A 227 -16.25 -43.88 -19.05
C PHE A 227 -15.26 -44.06 -17.88
N ASN A 228 -15.45 -43.34 -16.76
CA ASN A 228 -14.54 -43.29 -15.61
C ASN A 228 -13.14 -42.69 -15.88
N TYR A 229 -12.89 -42.10 -17.05
CA TYR A 229 -11.61 -41.45 -17.37
C TYR A 229 -11.74 -40.04 -17.96
N LEU A 230 -12.88 -39.67 -18.55
CA LEU A 230 -13.09 -38.31 -19.08
C LEU A 230 -13.94 -37.47 -18.13
N GLN A 231 -13.40 -36.37 -17.61
CA GLN A 231 -14.15 -35.42 -16.81
C GLN A 231 -14.68 -34.28 -17.69
N PHE A 232 -15.99 -34.09 -17.69
CA PHE A 232 -16.66 -33.00 -18.38
C PHE A 232 -17.33 -32.09 -17.35
N LYS A 233 -17.26 -30.77 -17.60
CA LYS A 233 -17.96 -29.76 -16.78
C LYS A 233 -18.64 -28.75 -17.70
N PRO A 234 -19.77 -29.10 -18.35
CA PRO A 234 -20.59 -28.11 -19.03
C PRO A 234 -20.96 -26.97 -18.07
N ARG A 235 -20.97 -25.75 -18.61
CA ARG A 235 -21.27 -24.51 -17.89
C ARG A 235 -22.13 -23.62 -18.76
N ILE A 236 -23.16 -23.04 -18.15
CA ILE A 236 -23.93 -21.93 -18.70
C ILE A 236 -23.80 -20.75 -17.74
N GLY A 237 -23.59 -19.55 -18.28
CA GLY A 237 -23.37 -18.35 -17.49
C GLY A 237 -24.06 -17.13 -18.06
N TRP A 238 -24.44 -16.22 -17.18
CA TRP A 238 -24.98 -14.91 -17.49
C TRP A 238 -24.06 -13.84 -16.92
N HIS A 239 -23.82 -12.80 -17.69
CA HIS A 239 -23.04 -11.65 -17.28
C HIS A 239 -23.77 -10.39 -17.75
N LEU A 240 -24.13 -9.52 -16.80
CA LEU A 240 -24.90 -8.32 -17.08
C LEU A 240 -24.11 -7.09 -16.63
N PHE A 241 -24.34 -5.98 -17.28
CA PHE A 241 -23.81 -4.68 -16.90
C PHE A 241 -24.96 -3.68 -16.86
N TYR A 242 -25.09 -2.98 -15.74
CA TYR A 242 -26.11 -1.97 -15.55
C TYR A 242 -25.45 -0.68 -15.05
N TYR A 243 -25.70 0.41 -15.77
CA TYR A 243 -25.25 1.75 -15.43
C TYR A 243 -26.48 2.57 -15.02
N PRO A 244 -26.73 2.75 -13.70
CA PRO A 244 -27.78 3.64 -13.25
C PRO A 244 -27.45 5.07 -13.72
N LYS A 245 -28.37 5.71 -14.45
CA LYS A 245 -28.23 7.13 -14.78
C LYS A 245 -28.27 7.94 -13.48
N GLU A 246 -27.28 8.80 -13.25
CA GLU A 246 -27.44 9.87 -12.27
C GLU A 246 -28.48 10.85 -12.81
N LYS A 247 -29.43 11.25 -11.96
CA LYS A 247 -30.31 12.37 -12.28
C LYS A 247 -29.41 13.58 -12.45
N GLU A 248 -29.37 14.16 -13.65
CA GLU A 248 -28.96 15.55 -13.81
C GLU A 248 -29.79 16.36 -12.81
N GLU A 249 -29.13 16.90 -11.78
CA GLU A 249 -29.73 18.00 -11.04
C GLU A 249 -29.93 19.12 -12.05
N SER A 250 -31.18 19.30 -12.45
CA SER A 250 -31.62 20.43 -13.24
C SER A 250 -31.24 21.70 -12.50
N LYS A 251 -30.10 22.30 -12.86
CA LYS A 251 -29.82 23.72 -12.62
C LYS A 251 -30.75 24.53 -13.51
N TYR A 252 -32.03 24.53 -13.15
CA TYR A 252 -33.00 25.54 -13.53
C TYR A 252 -33.79 25.89 -12.27
N SER A 253 -34.11 27.18 -12.14
CA SER A 253 -34.69 27.91 -10.99
C SER A 253 -33.66 28.31 -9.92
N SER A 254 -33.38 29.60 -9.67
CA SER A 254 -34.04 30.86 -10.07
C SER A 254 -33.08 32.04 -9.84
#